data_AF-A0A376U6N7-F1
#
_entry.id   AF-A0A376U6N7-F1
#
_cell.length_a   1.000
_cell.length_b   1.000
_cell.length_c   1.000
_cell.angle_alpha   90.00
_cell.angle_beta   90.00
_cell.angle_gamma   90.00
#
_symmetry.space_group_name_H-M   'P 1'
#
loop_
_entity.id
_entity.type
_entity.pdbx_description
1 polymer ?
#
loop_
_entity_poly.entity_id
_entity_poly.type
_entity_poly.pdbx_seq_one_letter_code
_entity_poly.pdbx_strand_id
1 'polypeptide(L)'
;MAGDGVGEAKSWLVDYFKQAEGDFFVCTPEEGSKAFLHRFAAAGAAIRYQAVHSDEVEDILALDIALPRNDTEWYEHLPPEIDSQLVHKLYYGHFMCYVFHQDYIVKKGVDVHALKEQMLELLQQRGAQYPAEHNVGHLYKAPETLQKFYRENDPTNSMNPGIGKTSKRKNWQEVE
;
A
#
# COMPACT_ATOMS: atom_id res chain seq x y z
N MET A 1 13.34 12.09 8.00
CA MET A 1 14.70 12.52 8.43
C MET A 1 14.56 13.64 9.43
N ALA A 2 15.30 13.61 10.53
CA ALA A 2 15.26 14.62 11.58
C ALA A 2 16.65 14.77 12.20
N GLY A 3 16.91 15.91 12.85
CA GLY A 3 18.20 16.18 13.51
C GLY A 3 19.36 16.25 12.52
N ASP A 4 20.49 15.66 12.90
CA ASP A 4 21.77 15.76 12.17
C ASP A 4 21.69 15.24 10.72
N GLY A 5 20.79 14.30 10.43
CA GLY A 5 20.58 13.76 9.08
C GLY A 5 20.07 14.79 8.06
N VAL A 6 19.55 15.94 8.50
CA VAL A 6 19.10 17.01 7.60
C VAL A 6 20.28 17.64 6.86
N GLY A 7 21.39 17.89 7.56
CA GLY A 7 22.60 18.49 6.97
C GLY A 7 23.29 17.54 5.99
N GLU A 8 23.33 16.25 6.34
CA GLU A 8 23.87 15.20 5.48
C GLU A 8 23.08 15.07 4.18
N ALA A 9 21.75 14.95 4.25
CA ALA A 9 20.92 14.87 3.05
C ALA A 9 21.05 16.09 2.16
N LYS A 10 21.08 17.30 2.75
CA LYS A 10 21.26 18.52 1.96
C LYS A 10 22.56 18.46 1.17
N SER A 11 23.68 18.13 1.81
CA SER A 11 24.98 18.04 1.13
C SER A 11 24.96 16.99 0.03
N TRP A 12 24.40 15.81 0.33
CA TRP A 12 24.28 14.73 -0.65
C TRP A 12 23.41 15.12 -1.85
N LEU A 13 22.25 15.75 -1.64
CA LEU A 13 21.33 16.17 -2.71
C LEU A 13 21.96 17.26 -3.60
N VAL A 14 22.69 18.21 -3.01
CA VAL A 14 23.45 19.23 -3.77
C VAL A 14 24.45 18.57 -4.73
N ASP A 15 25.15 17.54 -4.28
CA ASP A 15 26.13 16.86 -5.11
C ASP A 15 25.47 15.93 -6.14
N TYR A 16 24.41 15.22 -5.75
CA TYR A 16 23.68 14.29 -6.60
C TYR A 16 23.03 14.97 -7.82
N PHE A 17 22.30 16.07 -7.60
CA PHE A 17 21.60 16.79 -8.67
C PHE A 17 22.51 17.65 -9.57
N LYS A 18 23.84 17.61 -9.37
CA LYS A 18 24.79 18.12 -10.39
C LYS A 18 24.81 17.25 -11.65
N GLN A 19 24.41 15.98 -11.54
CA GLN A 19 24.48 15.00 -12.62
C GLN A 19 23.14 14.32 -12.87
N ALA A 20 22.36 14.07 -11.82
CA ALA A 20 21.04 13.45 -11.94
C ALA A 20 20.00 14.41 -12.53
N GLU A 21 19.02 13.87 -13.23
CA GLU A 21 17.84 14.63 -13.65
C GLU A 21 17.00 15.03 -12.42
N GLY A 22 16.50 16.26 -12.41
CA GLY A 22 15.65 16.81 -11.36
C GLY A 22 16.32 17.92 -10.55
N ASP A 23 15.66 18.32 -9.47
CA ASP A 23 16.19 19.31 -8.51
C ASP A 23 15.48 19.14 -7.16
N PHE A 24 15.96 19.84 -6.13
CA PHE A 24 15.34 19.92 -4.83
C PHE A 24 15.43 21.36 -4.29
N PHE A 25 14.59 21.69 -3.31
CA PHE A 25 14.71 22.95 -2.59
C PHE A 25 14.54 22.73 -1.09
N VAL A 26 15.17 23.62 -0.31
CA VAL A 26 14.99 23.65 1.13
C VAL A 26 13.67 24.34 1.42
N CYS A 27 12.68 23.56 1.86
CA CYS A 27 11.38 24.09 2.26
C CYS A 27 11.52 25.09 3.42
N THR A 28 10.73 26.15 3.37
CA THR A 28 10.33 26.92 4.55
C THR A 28 9.52 26.05 5.52
N PRO A 29 9.33 26.47 6.79
CA PRO A 29 8.48 25.74 7.72
C PRO A 29 7.04 25.53 7.20
N GLU A 30 6.50 26.52 6.50
CA GLU A 30 5.17 26.47 5.92
C GLU A 30 5.07 25.47 4.78
N GLU A 31 6.01 25.50 3.84
CA GLU A 31 6.06 24.56 2.71
C GLU A 31 6.25 23.12 3.20
N GLY A 32 7.15 22.92 4.17
CA GLY A 32 7.38 21.59 4.77
C GLY A 32 6.10 21.06 5.42
N SER A 33 5.42 21.88 6.24
CA SER A 33 4.16 21.49 6.87
C SER A 33 3.09 21.14 5.82
N LYS A 34 2.91 21.97 4.79
CA LYS A 34 1.92 21.75 3.74
C LYS A 34 2.24 20.55 2.86
N ALA A 35 3.51 20.30 2.53
CA ALA A 35 3.93 19.14 1.76
C ALA A 35 3.55 17.84 2.49
N PHE A 36 3.78 17.77 3.80
CA PHE A 36 3.38 16.62 4.62
C PHE A 36 1.86 16.48 4.70
N LEU A 37 1.12 17.56 4.97
CA LEU A 37 -0.35 17.54 4.99
C LEU A 37 -0.93 17.05 3.65
N HIS A 38 -0.39 17.53 2.53
CA HIS A 38 -0.80 17.11 1.20
C HIS A 38 -0.50 15.63 0.95
N ARG A 39 0.69 15.15 1.34
CA ARG A 39 1.06 13.74 1.25
C ARG A 39 0.12 12.82 2.06
N PHE A 40 -0.27 13.22 3.27
CA PHE A 40 -1.16 12.41 4.11
C PHE A 40 -2.63 12.45 3.65
N ALA A 41 -3.02 13.46 2.86
CA ALA A 41 -4.36 13.52 2.29
C ALA A 41 -4.62 12.47 1.19
N ALA A 42 -3.58 11.82 0.65
CA ALA A 42 -3.67 10.91 -0.50
C ALA A 42 -4.76 9.83 -0.37
N ALA A 43 -4.76 9.08 0.73
CA ALA A 43 -5.77 8.03 0.97
C ALA A 43 -7.20 8.59 1.03
N GLY A 44 -7.39 9.71 1.74
CA GLY A 44 -8.69 10.39 1.82
C GLY A 44 -9.15 10.97 0.48
N ALA A 45 -8.22 11.47 -0.33
CA ALA A 45 -8.50 11.98 -1.66
C ALA A 45 -8.97 10.86 -2.60
N ALA A 46 -8.34 9.68 -2.56
CA ALA A 46 -8.77 8.51 -3.33
C ALA A 46 -10.20 8.07 -2.93
N ILE A 47 -10.48 7.97 -1.63
CA ILE A 47 -11.83 7.65 -1.09
C ILE A 47 -12.87 8.66 -1.59
N ARG A 48 -12.56 9.96 -1.51
CA ARG A 48 -13.46 11.02 -1.99
C ARG A 48 -13.66 10.98 -3.49
N TYR A 49 -12.61 10.69 -4.26
CA TYR A 49 -12.70 10.55 -5.71
C TYR A 49 -13.67 9.42 -6.06
N GLN A 50 -13.51 8.23 -5.47
CA GLN A 50 -14.38 7.09 -5.73
C GLN A 50 -15.84 7.39 -5.35
N ALA A 51 -16.07 8.02 -4.19
CA ALA A 51 -17.42 8.37 -3.75
C ALA A 51 -18.13 9.39 -4.66
N VAL A 52 -17.40 10.34 -5.25
CA VAL A 52 -17.95 11.31 -6.21
C VAL A 52 -18.32 10.63 -7.53
N HIS A 53 -17.58 9.60 -7.93
CA HIS A 53 -17.76 8.88 -9.19
C HIS A 53 -18.33 7.47 -8.97
N SER A 54 -19.14 7.25 -7.92
CA SER A 54 -19.54 5.91 -7.47
C SER A 54 -20.27 5.08 -8.53
N ASP A 55 -20.97 5.75 -9.45
CA ASP A 55 -21.67 5.11 -10.57
C ASP A 55 -20.77 4.86 -11.80
N GLU A 56 -19.56 5.41 -11.82
CA GLU A 56 -18.61 5.36 -12.95
C GLU A 56 -17.41 4.44 -12.68
N VAL A 57 -17.12 4.13 -11.41
CA VAL A 57 -15.98 3.30 -10.99
C VAL A 57 -16.39 2.27 -9.95
N GLU A 58 -15.56 1.25 -9.77
CA GLU A 58 -15.74 0.25 -8.70
C GLU A 58 -15.18 0.74 -7.36
N ASP A 59 -15.29 -0.12 -6.33
CA ASP A 59 -14.57 0.07 -5.07
C ASP A 59 -13.06 0.17 -5.29
N ILE A 60 -12.40 0.94 -4.42
CA ILE A 60 -10.94 1.14 -4.49
C ILE A 60 -10.24 -0.19 -4.26
N LEU A 61 -9.39 -0.58 -5.21
CA LEU A 61 -8.43 -1.67 -5.00
C LEU A 61 -7.19 -1.04 -4.37
N ALA A 62 -7.03 -1.20 -3.06
CA ALA A 62 -5.87 -0.70 -2.32
C ALA A 62 -4.88 -1.83 -2.03
N LEU A 63 -3.60 -1.61 -2.33
CA LEU A 63 -2.49 -2.50 -1.99
C LEU A 63 -1.50 -1.79 -1.07
N ASP A 64 -1.11 -2.47 0.02
CA ASP A 64 -0.11 -2.01 0.99
C ASP A 64 1.08 -2.97 0.99
N ILE A 65 2.19 -2.54 0.38
CA ILE A 65 3.30 -3.43 0.01
C ILE A 65 4.63 -2.96 0.59
N ALA A 66 5.47 -3.91 0.96
CA ALA A 66 6.87 -3.72 1.33
C ALA A 66 7.75 -4.47 0.33
N LEU A 67 8.55 -3.72 -0.44
CA LEU A 67 9.48 -4.30 -1.41
C LEU A 67 10.75 -4.84 -0.73
N PRO A 68 11.47 -5.79 -1.35
CA PRO A 68 12.78 -6.20 -0.87
C PRO A 68 13.72 -5.00 -0.71
N ARG A 69 14.50 -4.98 0.37
CA ARG A 69 15.44 -3.87 0.68
C ARG A 69 16.51 -3.64 -0.38
N ASN A 70 16.76 -4.62 -1.23
CA ASN A 70 17.70 -4.59 -2.34
C ASN A 70 17.02 -4.47 -3.71
N ASP A 71 15.71 -4.21 -3.76
CA ASP A 71 14.99 -4.00 -5.03
C ASP A 71 15.46 -2.69 -5.69
N THR A 72 15.68 -2.75 -7.00
CA THR A 72 16.14 -1.62 -7.83
C THR A 72 15.03 -1.08 -8.73
N GLU A 73 13.88 -1.75 -8.81
CA GLU A 73 12.76 -1.44 -9.71
C GLU A 73 11.50 -1.12 -8.91
N TRP A 74 11.61 -0.12 -8.02
CA TRP A 74 10.52 0.23 -7.09
C TRP A 74 9.25 0.70 -7.81
N TYR A 75 9.39 1.40 -8.94
CA TYR A 75 8.25 1.90 -9.71
C TYR A 75 7.61 0.78 -10.51
N GLU A 76 6.29 0.67 -10.42
CA GLU A 76 5.55 -0.43 -11.03
C GLU A 76 5.30 -0.22 -12.52
N HIS A 77 5.46 -1.30 -13.28
CA HIS A 77 5.06 -1.40 -14.67
C HIS A 77 4.07 -2.56 -14.83
N LEU A 78 2.78 -2.25 -14.80
CA LEU A 78 1.72 -3.26 -14.93
C LEU A 78 1.64 -3.81 -16.36
N PRO A 79 1.35 -5.10 -16.54
CA PRO A 79 1.00 -5.65 -17.84
C PRO A 79 -0.18 -4.90 -18.49
N PRO A 80 -0.21 -4.72 -19.82
CA PRO A 80 -1.26 -3.96 -20.51
C PRO A 80 -2.68 -4.44 -20.23
N GLU A 81 -2.86 -5.75 -20.04
CA GLU A 81 -4.14 -6.38 -19.70
C GLU A 81 -4.67 -5.95 -18.32
N ILE A 82 -3.79 -5.65 -17.36
CA ILE A 82 -4.15 -5.10 -16.05
C ILE A 82 -4.34 -3.58 -16.17
N ASP A 83 -3.37 -2.88 -16.78
CA ASP A 83 -3.38 -1.41 -16.87
C ASP A 83 -4.64 -0.90 -17.60
N SER A 84 -5.10 -1.62 -18.63
CA SER A 84 -6.32 -1.29 -19.38
C SER A 84 -7.61 -1.32 -18.55
N GLN A 85 -7.61 -1.94 -17.37
CA GLN A 85 -8.76 -2.03 -16.46
C GLN A 85 -8.83 -0.85 -15.49
N LEU A 86 -7.80 0.00 -15.45
CA LEU A 86 -7.64 1.06 -14.46
C LEU A 86 -7.97 2.43 -15.07
N VAL A 87 -8.57 3.30 -14.25
CA VAL A 87 -8.75 4.73 -14.52
C VAL A 87 -7.55 5.51 -13.98
N HIS A 88 -7.15 5.22 -12.75
CA HIS A 88 -6.02 5.86 -12.08
C HIS A 88 -5.19 4.85 -11.30
N LYS A 89 -3.89 5.12 -11.25
CA LYS A 89 -2.87 4.43 -10.45
C LYS A 89 -2.27 5.45 -9.50
N LEU A 90 -2.62 5.39 -8.22
CA LEU A 90 -2.24 6.37 -7.21
C LEU A 90 -1.14 5.77 -6.33
N TYR A 91 0.10 6.23 -6.50
CA TYR A 91 1.26 5.72 -5.79
C TYR A 91 1.79 6.72 -4.78
N TYR A 92 1.87 6.30 -3.52
CA TYR A 92 2.43 7.10 -2.43
C TYR A 92 2.94 6.17 -1.33
N GLY A 93 3.96 6.56 -0.58
CA GLY A 93 4.53 5.63 0.40
C GLY A 93 5.56 6.24 1.34
N HIS A 94 6.29 5.36 2.00
CA HIS A 94 7.41 5.66 2.88
C HIS A 94 8.68 5.20 2.17
N PHE A 95 9.20 6.06 1.28
CA PHE A 95 10.20 5.69 0.28
C PHE A 95 11.43 5.00 0.87
N MET A 96 12.00 5.54 1.97
CA MET A 96 13.21 4.96 2.59
C MET A 96 12.97 3.62 3.29
N CYS A 97 11.72 3.27 3.58
CA CYS A 97 11.34 1.96 4.12
C CYS A 97 10.95 0.96 3.03
N TYR A 98 10.91 1.39 1.76
CA TYR A 98 10.42 0.59 0.63
C TYR A 98 8.98 0.10 0.84
N VAL A 99 8.18 0.89 1.57
CA VAL A 99 6.75 0.66 1.78
C VAL A 99 5.95 1.59 0.87
N PHE A 100 5.05 1.03 0.08
CA PHE A 100 4.20 1.75 -0.85
C PHE A 100 2.74 1.39 -0.66
N HIS A 101 1.89 2.41 -0.72
CA HIS A 101 0.46 2.29 -0.88
C HIS A 101 0.14 2.56 -2.35
N GLN A 102 -0.54 1.60 -2.96
CA GLN A 102 -0.95 1.66 -4.34
C GLN A 102 -2.47 1.55 -4.37
N ASP A 103 -3.13 2.69 -4.56
CA ASP A 103 -4.58 2.75 -4.69
C ASP A 103 -4.95 2.83 -6.17
N TYR A 104 -5.79 1.90 -6.61
CA TYR A 104 -6.24 1.82 -7.99
C TYR A 104 -7.73 2.16 -8.06
N ILE A 105 -8.05 3.10 -8.95
CA ILE A 105 -9.42 3.39 -9.33
C ILE A 105 -9.74 2.49 -10.52
N VAL A 106 -10.62 1.52 -10.31
CA VAL A 106 -10.94 0.48 -11.30
C VAL A 106 -12.18 0.88 -12.10
N LYS A 107 -12.16 0.63 -13.42
CA LYS A 107 -13.31 0.90 -14.30
C LYS A 107 -14.54 0.10 -13.87
N LYS A 108 -15.73 0.69 -14.01
CA LYS A 108 -17.00 0.01 -13.71
C LYS A 108 -17.14 -1.31 -14.48
N GLY A 109 -17.65 -2.33 -13.82
CA GLY A 109 -17.93 -3.66 -14.38
C GLY A 109 -16.74 -4.62 -14.39
N VAL A 110 -15.55 -4.19 -13.96
CA VAL A 110 -14.39 -5.07 -13.79
C VAL A 110 -14.55 -5.93 -12.53
N ASP A 111 -14.15 -7.19 -12.61
CA ASP A 111 -14.03 -8.06 -11.43
C ASP A 111 -12.81 -7.64 -10.59
N VAL A 112 -13.05 -6.77 -9.61
CA VAL A 112 -12.03 -6.26 -8.70
C VAL A 112 -11.35 -7.38 -7.90
N HIS A 113 -12.07 -8.46 -7.59
CA HIS A 113 -11.48 -9.56 -6.84
C HIS A 113 -10.46 -10.31 -7.68
N ALA A 114 -10.82 -10.69 -8.91
CA ALA A 114 -9.90 -11.35 -9.84
C ALA A 114 -8.71 -10.46 -10.17
N LEU A 115 -8.93 -9.16 -10.42
CA LEU A 115 -7.87 -8.19 -10.66
C LEU A 115 -6.90 -8.10 -9.48
N LYS A 116 -7.43 -8.08 -8.25
CA LYS A 116 -6.60 -8.06 -7.04
C LYS A 116 -5.72 -9.30 -6.96
N GLU A 117 -6.26 -10.50 -7.15
CA GLU A 117 -5.46 -11.73 -7.10
C GLU A 117 -4.33 -11.72 -8.14
N GLN A 118 -4.59 -11.25 -9.37
CA GLN A 118 -3.54 -11.08 -10.39
C GLN A 118 -2.41 -10.14 -9.93
N MET A 119 -2.76 -8.99 -9.33
CA MET A 119 -1.76 -8.06 -8.79
C MET A 119 -0.97 -8.66 -7.62
N LEU A 120 -1.62 -9.44 -6.75
CA LEU A 120 -0.95 -10.12 -5.64
C LEU A 120 0.03 -11.20 -6.13
N GLU A 121 -0.27 -11.89 -7.23
CA GLU A 121 0.67 -12.83 -7.86
C GLU A 121 1.92 -12.12 -8.39
N LEU A 122 1.77 -10.96 -9.04
CA LEU A 122 2.90 -10.14 -9.49
C LEU A 122 3.79 -9.70 -8.32
N LEU A 123 3.19 -9.27 -7.22
CA LEU A 123 3.91 -8.86 -6.01
C LEU A 123 4.66 -10.03 -5.36
N GLN A 124 4.06 -11.23 -5.33
CA GLN A 124 4.74 -12.45 -4.88
C GLN A 124 5.96 -12.78 -5.74
N GLN A 125 5.83 -12.68 -7.07
CA GLN A 125 6.94 -12.92 -7.99
C GLN A 125 8.09 -11.93 -7.77
N ARG A 126 7.78 -10.69 -7.41
CA ARG A 126 8.76 -9.66 -7.03
C ARG A 126 9.39 -9.87 -5.64
N GLY A 127 8.89 -10.82 -4.85
CA GLY A 127 9.31 -11.01 -3.46
C GLY A 127 8.84 -9.91 -2.51
N ALA A 128 7.84 -9.11 -2.91
CA ALA A 128 7.24 -8.12 -2.05
C ALA A 128 6.43 -8.81 -0.93
N GLN A 129 6.42 -8.20 0.25
CA GLN A 129 5.56 -8.58 1.36
C GLN A 129 4.33 -7.67 1.39
N TYR A 130 3.19 -8.24 1.75
CA TYR A 130 1.97 -7.50 2.02
C TYR A 130 1.12 -8.31 3.00
N PRO A 131 0.33 -7.64 3.87
CA PRO A 131 0.30 -6.20 4.11
C PRO A 131 1.59 -5.69 4.79
N ALA A 132 1.97 -4.44 4.55
CA ALA A 132 3.21 -3.85 5.06
C ALA A 132 3.02 -3.20 6.44
N GLU A 133 2.08 -2.26 6.56
CA GLU A 133 1.78 -1.54 7.81
C GLU A 133 0.30 -1.58 8.21
N HIS A 134 -0.61 -1.81 7.25
CA HIS A 134 -2.05 -1.75 7.48
C HIS A 134 -2.66 -3.03 8.10
N ASN A 135 -1.84 -4.07 8.32
CA ASN A 135 -2.27 -5.38 8.83
C ASN A 135 -3.24 -6.10 7.85
N VAL A 136 -3.60 -7.36 8.12
CA VAL A 136 -4.32 -8.21 7.17
C VAL A 136 -5.81 -7.84 7.06
N GLY A 137 -6.38 -7.28 8.13
CA GLY A 137 -7.81 -6.96 8.22
C GLY A 137 -8.67 -8.16 7.77
N HIS A 138 -9.67 -7.90 6.93
CA HIS A 138 -10.38 -8.95 6.16
C HIS A 138 -10.01 -8.95 4.67
N LEU A 139 -9.02 -8.13 4.29
CA LEU A 139 -8.64 -7.88 2.90
C LEU A 139 -7.59 -8.86 2.40
N TYR A 140 -6.73 -9.37 3.30
CA TYR A 140 -5.66 -10.30 3.00
C TYR A 140 -5.81 -11.60 3.77
N LYS A 141 -5.29 -12.69 3.19
CA LYS A 141 -5.12 -13.95 3.91
C LYS A 141 -3.97 -13.78 4.90
N ALA A 142 -4.19 -14.12 6.17
CA ALA A 142 -3.11 -14.10 7.16
C ALA A 142 -2.08 -15.20 6.84
N PRO A 143 -0.77 -14.90 6.92
CA PRO A 143 0.26 -15.93 6.94
C PRO A 143 0.07 -16.89 8.11
N GLU A 144 0.55 -18.14 7.98
CA GLU A 144 0.36 -19.18 9.00
C GLU A 144 0.91 -18.78 10.38
N THR A 145 2.06 -18.10 10.41
CA THR A 145 2.67 -17.57 11.64
C THR A 145 1.72 -16.62 12.37
N LEU A 146 1.02 -15.79 11.60
CA LEU A 146 0.09 -14.78 12.08
C LEU A 146 -1.23 -15.42 12.54
N GLN A 147 -1.72 -16.42 11.82
CA GLN A 147 -2.88 -17.23 12.26
C GLN A 147 -2.61 -17.95 13.58
N LYS A 148 -1.42 -18.54 13.76
CA LYS A 148 -1.00 -19.17 15.02
C LYS A 148 -0.98 -18.16 16.16
N PHE A 149 -0.41 -16.98 15.91
CA PHE A 149 -0.37 -15.90 16.90
C PHE A 149 -1.78 -15.43 17.30
N TYR A 150 -2.72 -15.29 16.35
CA TYR A 150 -4.10 -14.96 16.67
C TYR A 150 -4.78 -16.03 17.53
N ARG A 151 -4.58 -17.31 17.18
CA ARG A 151 -5.19 -18.43 17.92
C ARG A 151 -4.63 -18.59 19.33
N GLU A 152 -3.35 -18.30 19.53
CA GLU A 152 -2.72 -18.28 20.86
C GLU A 152 -3.31 -17.18 21.75
N ASN A 153 -3.51 -15.98 21.19
CA ASN A 153 -4.05 -14.85 21.94
C ASN A 153 -5.56 -14.93 22.20
N ASP A 154 -6.32 -15.51 21.27
CA ASP A 154 -7.76 -15.69 21.39
C ASP A 154 -8.18 -17.13 21.03
N PRO A 155 -7.92 -18.11 21.90
CA PRO A 155 -8.27 -19.51 21.63
C PRO A 155 -9.78 -19.74 21.43
N THR A 156 -10.62 -18.78 21.87
CA THR A 156 -12.08 -18.87 21.73
C THR A 156 -12.64 -18.22 20.47
N ASN A 157 -11.83 -17.47 19.72
CA ASN A 157 -12.25 -16.67 18.57
C ASN A 157 -13.45 -15.77 18.89
N SER A 158 -13.36 -14.98 19.96
CA SER A 158 -14.38 -14.03 20.42
C SER A 158 -13.95 -12.56 20.33
N MET A 159 -12.68 -12.28 20.02
CA MET A 159 -12.09 -10.96 19.93
C MET A 159 -11.64 -10.69 18.49
N ASN A 160 -12.45 -9.91 17.76
CA ASN A 160 -12.27 -9.61 16.33
C ASN A 160 -12.18 -10.87 15.40
N PRO A 161 -13.21 -11.75 15.39
CA PRO A 161 -13.15 -13.01 14.64
C PRO A 161 -13.04 -12.83 13.12
N GLY A 162 -12.32 -13.73 12.46
CA GLY A 162 -12.22 -13.80 11.00
C GLY A 162 -11.20 -12.86 10.36
N ILE A 163 -10.36 -12.19 11.17
CA ILE A 163 -9.21 -11.44 10.67
C ILE A 163 -8.27 -12.36 9.90
N GLY A 164 -7.72 -11.87 8.79
CA GLY A 164 -6.83 -12.63 7.93
C GLY A 164 -7.55 -13.66 7.06
N LYS A 165 -8.85 -13.44 6.77
CA LYS A 165 -9.74 -14.40 6.11
C LYS A 165 -9.77 -15.77 6.83
N THR A 166 -9.66 -15.75 8.16
CA THR A 166 -9.82 -16.95 9.01
C THR A 166 -11.28 -17.18 9.37
N SER A 167 -11.58 -18.22 10.16
CA SER A 167 -12.93 -18.51 10.62
C SER A 167 -13.53 -17.35 11.45
N LYS A 168 -14.82 -17.07 11.24
CA LYS A 168 -15.63 -16.17 12.10
C LYS A 168 -16.38 -16.90 13.22
N ARG A 169 -16.23 -18.22 13.33
CA ARG A 169 -16.97 -19.07 14.27
C ARG A 169 -16.21 -19.24 15.57
N LYS A 170 -16.94 -19.34 16.68
CA LYS A 170 -16.39 -19.62 18.01
C LYS A 170 -15.47 -20.85 17.99
N ASN A 171 -14.38 -20.80 18.75
CA ASN A 171 -13.36 -21.85 18.83
C ASN A 171 -12.76 -22.24 17.47
N TRP A 172 -12.69 -21.30 16.53
CA TRP A 172 -12.01 -21.49 15.23
C TRP A 172 -12.59 -22.61 14.37
N GLN A 173 -13.88 -22.94 14.52
CA GLN A 173 -14.54 -23.98 13.72
C GLN A 173 -14.50 -23.62 12.23
N GLU A 174 -14.14 -24.57 11.36
CA GLU A 174 -14.17 -24.33 9.91
C GLU A 174 -15.62 -24.27 9.38
N VAL A 175 -15.78 -23.68 8.21
CA VAL A 175 -17.03 -23.72 7.46
C VAL A 175 -16.98 -25.00 6.64
N GLU A 176 -17.94 -25.92 6.86
CA GLU A 176 -18.14 -27.08 5.97
C GLU A 176 -18.53 -26.62 4.55
#